data_AF-A0A969EXZ3-F1
#
_entry.id   AF-A0A969EXZ3-F1
#
_cell.length_a   1.000
_cell.length_b   1.000
_cell.length_c   1.000
_cell.angle_alpha   90.00
_cell.angle_beta   90.00
_cell.angle_gamma   90.00
#
_symmetry.space_group_name_H-M   'P 1'
#
loop_
_entity.id
_entity.type
_entity.pdbx_description
1 polymer ?
#
loop_
_entity_poly.entity_id
_entity_poly.type
_entity_poly.pdbx_seq_one_letter_code
_entity_poly.pdbx_strand_id
1 'polypeptide(L)' 'MTLTFDPQTYSSLLSNSLPQVIDTEAEYDRLLALVEQLHAKKQQRTPEEAALYKLLVVLIEVYQRAERCALLAW' A
#
# COMPACT_ATOMS: atom_id res chain seq x y z
N MET A 1 -17.68 0.95 -19.24
CA MET A 1 -18.22 0.27 -18.04
C MET A 1 -18.21 1.30 -16.94
N THR A 2 -19.33 1.54 -16.25
CA THR A 2 -19.47 2.66 -15.30
C THR A 2 -18.48 2.51 -14.14
N LEU A 3 -17.40 3.30 -14.23
CA LEU A 3 -16.22 3.39 -13.37
C LEU A 3 -16.57 4.11 -12.05
N THR A 4 -17.53 3.60 -11.30
CA THR A 4 -17.92 4.21 -10.03
C THR A 4 -17.14 3.54 -8.91
N PHE A 5 -16.30 4.32 -8.23
CA PHE A 5 -15.58 3.90 -7.05
C PHE A 5 -16.58 3.52 -5.95
N ASP A 6 -16.48 2.31 -5.41
CA ASP A 6 -17.35 1.85 -4.33
C ASP A 6 -16.67 2.00 -2.96
N PRO A 7 -17.17 2.90 -2.09
CA PRO A 7 -16.62 3.08 -0.74
C PRO A 7 -16.71 1.83 0.14
N GLN A 8 -17.71 0.96 -0.05
CA GLN A 8 -17.87 -0.24 0.77
C GLN A 8 -16.82 -1.30 0.41
N THR A 9 -16.60 -1.52 -0.89
CA THR A 9 -15.50 -2.35 -1.38
C THR A 9 -14.14 -1.82 -0.89
N TYR A 10 -13.90 -0.51 -1.01
CA TYR A 10 -12.65 0.08 -0.54
C TYR A 10 -12.47 -0.04 0.99
N SER A 11 -13.54 0.19 1.77
CA SER A 11 -13.51 0.01 3.24
C SER A 11 -13.17 -1.43 3.64
N SER A 12 -13.69 -2.41 2.91
CA SER A 12 -13.39 -3.83 3.12
C SER A 12 -11.91 -4.13 2.81
N LEU A 13 -11.39 -3.59 1.70
CA LEU A 13 -9.97 -3.70 1.36
C LEU A 13 -9.06 -3.09 2.43
N LEU A 14 -9.41 -1.91 2.96
CA LEU A 14 -8.68 -1.27 4.06
C LEU A 14 -8.71 -2.11 5.34
N SER A 15 -9.88 -2.65 5.69
CA SER A 15 -10.04 -3.47 6.90
C SER A 15 -9.23 -4.77 6.84
N ASN A 16 -9.09 -5.35 5.65
CA ASN A 16 -8.31 -6.58 5.45
C ASN A 16 -6.80 -6.31 5.38
N SER A 17 -6.39 -5.21 4.73
CA SER A 17 -4.98 -4.86 4.58
C SER A 17 -4.39 -4.17 5.82
N LEU A 18 -5.22 -3.51 6.64
CA LEU A 18 -4.84 -2.73 7.82
C LEU A 18 -3.63 -1.80 7.54
N PRO A 19 -3.71 -0.93 6.51
CA PRO A 19 -2.60 -0.06 6.18
C PRO A 19 -2.40 0.97 7.29
N GLN A 20 -1.19 1.05 7.80
CA GLN A 20 -0.78 2.01 8.82
C GLN A 20 0.61 2.57 8.52
N VAL A 21 0.99 3.64 9.23
CA VAL A 21 2.37 4.11 9.23
C VAL A 21 3.27 2.95 9.62
N ILE A 22 4.35 2.76 8.85
CA ILE A 22 5.29 1.65 9.04
C ILE A 22 6.39 2.15 9.98
N ASP A 23 6.55 1.49 11.11
CA ASP A 23 7.60 1.79 12.10
C ASP A 23 8.59 0.61 12.25
N THR A 24 8.23 -0.57 11.75
CA THR A 24 9.01 -1.79 11.88
C THR A 24 9.22 -2.51 10.53
N GLU A 25 10.31 -3.28 10.44
CA GLU A 25 10.61 -4.11 9.27
C GLU A 25 9.51 -5.16 9.00
N ALA A 26 8.91 -5.73 10.05
CA ALA A 26 7.83 -6.70 9.90
C ALA A 26 6.56 -6.09 9.26
N GLU A 27 6.25 -4.82 9.55
CA GLU A 27 5.16 -4.09 8.91
C GLU A 27 5.51 -3.76 7.46
N TYR A 28 6.76 -3.37 7.21
CA TYR A 28 7.28 -3.12 5.87
C TYR A 28 7.11 -4.36 4.98
N ASP A 29 7.59 -5.53 5.43
CA ASP A 29 7.53 -6.78 4.67
C ASP A 29 6.09 -7.20 4.37
N ARG A 30 5.20 -7.08 5.35
CA ARG A 30 3.77 -7.39 5.17
C ARG A 30 3.15 -6.50 4.09
N LEU A 31 3.35 -5.18 4.17
CA LEU A 31 2.75 -4.25 3.21
C LEU A 31 3.40 -4.36 1.83
N LEU A 32 4.70 -4.66 1.76
CA LEU A 32 5.41 -4.92 0.51
C LEU A 32 4.83 -6.13 -0.22
N ALA A 33 4.59 -7.24 0.49
CA ALA A 33 3.96 -8.43 -0.09
C ALA A 33 2.58 -8.14 -0.69
N LEU A 34 1.77 -7.29 -0.04
CA LEU A 34 0.47 -6.86 -0.58
C LEU A 34 0.62 -6.00 -1.85
N VAL A 35 1.61 -5.10 -1.87
CA VAL A 35 1.94 -4.30 -3.06
C VAL A 35 2.34 -5.19 -4.23
N GLU A 36 3.16 -6.21 -4.00
CA GLU A 36 3.58 -7.17 -5.02
C GLU A 36 2.41 -7.99 -5.57
N GLN A 37 1.54 -8.49 -4.69
CA GLN A 37 0.31 -9.20 -5.10
C GLN A 37 -0.59 -8.32 -5.97
N LEU A 38 -0.79 -7.07 -5.55
CA LEU A 38 -1.53 -6.10 -6.36
C LEU A 38 -0.77 -5.83 -7.66
N HIS A 39 0.57 -5.71 -7.65
CA HIS A 39 1.42 -5.46 -8.83
C HIS A 39 1.24 -6.53 -9.89
N ALA A 40 1.24 -7.80 -9.50
CA ALA A 40 0.96 -8.92 -10.39
C ALA A 40 -0.41 -8.80 -11.09
N LYS A 41 -1.40 -8.18 -10.44
CA LYS A 41 -2.76 -7.98 -10.98
C LYS A 41 -2.95 -6.70 -11.80
N LYS A 42 -1.89 -5.95 -12.16
CA LYS A 42 -1.96 -4.59 -12.74
C LYS A 42 -3.04 -4.37 -13.81
N GLN A 43 -3.26 -5.33 -14.71
CA GLN A 43 -4.23 -5.20 -15.82
C GLN A 43 -5.69 -5.43 -15.42
N GLN A 44 -5.94 -6.06 -14.27
CA GLN A 44 -7.26 -6.50 -13.82
C GLN A 44 -7.72 -5.79 -12.53
N ARG A 45 -6.95 -4.81 -12.05
CA ARG A 45 -7.26 -4.12 -10.80
C ARG A 45 -8.59 -3.37 -10.89
N THR A 46 -9.38 -3.48 -9.85
CA THR A 46 -10.51 -2.57 -9.67
C THR A 46 -10.02 -1.15 -9.32
N PRO A 47 -10.86 -0.11 -9.45
CA PRO A 47 -10.53 1.24 -8.99
C PRO A 47 -10.11 1.29 -7.51
N GLU A 48 -10.72 0.47 -6.66
CA GLU A 48 -10.44 0.38 -5.23
C GLU A 48 -9.10 -0.32 -4.95
N GLU A 49 -8.80 -1.40 -5.67
CA GLU A 49 -7.48 -2.06 -5.60
C GLU A 49 -6.36 -1.13 -6.09
N ALA A 50 -6.62 -0.31 -7.12
CA ALA A 50 -5.68 0.69 -7.58
C ALA A 50 -5.45 1.81 -6.55
N ALA A 51 -6.50 2.26 -5.86
CA ALA A 51 -6.40 3.22 -4.77
C ALA A 51 -5.62 2.64 -3.57
N LEU A 52 -5.92 1.41 -3.16
CA LEU A 52 -5.18 0.71 -2.10
C LEU A 52 -3.71 0.54 -2.48
N TYR A 53 -3.41 0.09 -3.70
CA TYR A 53 -2.04 -0.05 -4.19
C TYR A 53 -1.26 1.26 -4.05
N LYS A 54 -1.86 2.38 -4.47
CA LYS A 54 -1.23 3.69 -4.36
C LYS A 54 -0.98 4.08 -2.90
N LEU A 55 -1.93 3.83 -2.00
CA LEU A 55 -1.76 4.09 -0.57
C LEU A 55 -0.58 3.30 0.01
N LEU A 56 -0.52 1.99 -0.27
CA LEU A 56 0.54 1.13 0.24
C LEU A 56 1.92 1.53 -0.28
N VAL A 57 2.03 1.89 -1.57
CA VAL A 57 3.28 2.40 -2.15
C VAL A 57 3.73 3.68 -1.44
N VAL A 58 2.82 4.62 -1.14
CA VAL A 58 3.16 5.84 -0.40
C VAL A 58 3.70 5.53 0.99
N LEU A 59 3.07 4.60 1.74
CA LEU A 59 3.54 4.21 3.07
C LEU A 59 4.96 3.61 3.03
N ILE A 60 5.21 2.72 2.06
CA ILE A 60 6.52 2.11 1.83
C ILE A 60 7.58 3.16 1.47
N GLU A 61 7.26 4.10 0.57
CA GLU A 61 8.20 5.15 0.17
C GLU A 61 8.55 6.08 1.35
N VAL A 62 7.59 6.37 2.22
CA VAL A 62 7.80 7.17 3.43
C VAL A 62 8.74 6.44 4.38
N TYR A 63 8.50 5.16 4.66
CA TYR A 63 9.38 4.32 5.49
C TYR A 63 10.81 4.29 4.97
N GLN A 64 10.99 3.92 3.69
CA GLN A 64 12.31 3.83 3.08
C GLN A 64 13.05 5.18 3.06
N ARG A 65 12.32 6.29 2.91
CA ARG A 65 12.91 7.63 2.99
C ARG A 65 13.38 7.94 4.41
N ALA A 66 12.60 7.59 5.43
CA ALA A 66 12.99 7.77 6.82
C ALA A 66 14.26 6.97 7.15
N GLU A 67 14.34 5.69 6.74
CA GLU A 67 15.55 4.88 6.92
C GLU A 67 16.77 5.46 6.20
N ARG A 68 16.63 5.88 4.94
CA ARG A 68 17.73 6.54 4.21
C ARG A 68 18.20 7.82 4.89
N CYS A 69 17.28 8.64 5.41
CA CYS A 69 17.64 9.85 6.15
C CYS A 69 18.36 9.52 7.46
N ALA A 70 17.95 8.47 8.18
CA ALA A 70 18.62 8.02 9.39
C ALA A 70 20.06 7.56 9.12
N LEU A 71 20.31 6.90 7.98
CA LEU A 71 21.64 6.44 7.58
C LEU A 71 22.58 7.57 7.12
N LEU A 72 22.04 8.70 6.67
CA LEU A 72 22.82 9.87 6.21
C LEU A 72 23.10 10.90 7.31
N ALA A 73 22.60 10.69 8.53
CA ALA A 73 22.76 11.60 9.67
C ALA A 73 24.00 11.29 10.54
N TRP A 74 24.88 10.39 10.08
CA TRP A 74 26.14 9.97 10.70
C TRP A 74 27.30 10.15 9.72
#